data_AF-A0A7J7R828-F1
#
_entry.id   AF-A0A7J7R828-F1
#
_cell.length_a   1.000
_cell.length_b   1.000
_cell.length_c   1.000
_cell.angle_alpha   90.00
_cell.angle_beta   90.00
_cell.angle_gamma   90.00
#
_symmetry.space_group_name_H-M   'P 1'
#
loop_
_entity.id
_entity.type
_entity.pdbx_description
1 polymer ?
#
loop_
_entity_poly.entity_id
_entity_poly.type
_entity_poly.pdbx_seq_one_letter_code
_entity_poly.pdbx_strand_id
1 'polypeptide(L)'
;MARNVLYPLYQVGGPQLRVFRTNFFIQLVRPGTAQPEDTVQFRIPMEMTRVDVKNYLERIYSVPVAAVRTRVQHGSNRKRDHRNVRVKKPDYKVAYVQLAHGQTFTFPDLFPEKQPGPKDSEEDSLEALMEEQRQRQRQDPRRGGVPQWFGL
;
A
#
# COMPACT_ATOMS: atom_id res chain seq x y z
N MET A 1 1.67 -15.28 -18.32
CA MET A 1 1.52 -14.20 -19.31
C MET A 1 2.45 -13.01 -18.99
N ALA A 2 2.70 -12.10 -19.93
CA ALA A 2 3.25 -10.75 -19.82
C ALA A 2 2.31 -9.69 -20.46
N ARG A 3 2.28 -8.46 -19.92
CA ARG A 3 1.54 -7.29 -20.45
C ARG A 3 2.28 -6.61 -21.60
N ASN A 4 1.56 -5.98 -22.53
CA ASN A 4 2.12 -5.22 -23.66
C ASN A 4 3.14 -6.00 -24.52
N VAL A 5 2.88 -7.30 -24.72
CA VAL A 5 3.68 -8.20 -25.56
C VAL A 5 2.76 -8.95 -26.50
N LEU A 6 3.19 -9.14 -27.75
CA LEU A 6 2.48 -9.96 -28.72
C LEU A 6 2.64 -11.44 -28.36
N TYR A 7 1.52 -12.16 -28.24
CA TYR A 7 1.55 -13.60 -28.01
C TYR A 7 1.62 -14.36 -29.33
N PRO A 8 2.41 -15.44 -29.40
CA PRO A 8 2.40 -16.32 -30.56
C PRO A 8 1.03 -17.00 -30.68
N LEU A 9 0.51 -17.05 -31.91
CA LEU A 9 -0.72 -17.76 -32.20
C LEU A 9 -0.52 -19.26 -31.95
N TYR A 10 -1.40 -19.85 -31.15
CA TYR A 10 -1.36 -21.29 -30.90
C TYR A 10 -2.03 -22.06 -32.04
N GLN A 11 -1.39 -23.15 -32.48
CA GLN A 11 -1.94 -24.14 -33.42
C GLN A 11 -2.01 -25.50 -32.73
N VAL A 12 -3.01 -26.31 -33.09
CA VAL A 12 -3.21 -27.65 -32.53
C VAL A 12 -1.97 -28.51 -32.79
N GLY A 13 -1.46 -29.17 -31.75
CA GLY A 13 -0.21 -29.95 -31.81
C GLY A 13 1.06 -29.12 -31.65
N GLY A 14 0.94 -27.78 -31.55
CA GLY A 14 2.05 -26.89 -31.25
C GLY A 14 2.56 -27.00 -29.80
N PRO A 15 3.75 -26.44 -29.51
CA PRO A 15 4.34 -26.49 -28.18
C PRO A 15 3.55 -25.66 -27.16
N GLN A 16 3.70 -26.02 -25.88
CA GLN A 16 3.12 -25.27 -24.78
C GLN A 16 3.73 -23.87 -24.70
N LEU A 17 2.88 -22.84 -24.59
CA LEU A 17 3.31 -21.46 -24.34
C LEU A 17 4.02 -21.36 -22.98
N ARG A 18 5.27 -20.88 -22.98
CA ARG A 18 6.08 -20.64 -21.79
C ARG A 18 6.51 -19.18 -21.73
N VAL A 19 6.42 -18.58 -20.54
CA VAL A 19 6.88 -17.22 -20.27
C VAL A 19 7.94 -17.31 -19.18
N PHE A 20 9.19 -17.03 -19.53
CA PHE A 20 10.32 -17.11 -18.59
C PHE A 20 10.43 -15.87 -17.70
N ARG A 21 10.18 -14.69 -18.27
CA ARG A 21 10.27 -13.40 -17.57
C ARG A 21 8.93 -12.69 -17.68
N THR A 22 8.13 -12.81 -16.63
CA THR A 22 6.87 -12.08 -16.53
C THR A 22 7.12 -10.63 -16.13
N ASN A 23 6.37 -9.70 -16.70
CA ASN A 23 6.39 -8.27 -16.33
C ASN A 23 5.13 -7.87 -15.54
N PHE A 24 4.53 -8.82 -14.85
CA PHE A 24 3.42 -8.60 -13.94
C PHE A 24 3.95 -8.23 -12.57
N PHE A 25 3.30 -7.23 -11.97
CA PHE A 25 3.57 -6.78 -10.61
C PHE A 25 2.25 -6.84 -9.85
N ILE A 26 2.24 -7.57 -8.74
CA ILE A 26 1.08 -7.69 -7.87
C ILE A 26 1.35 -7.00 -6.55
N GLN A 27 0.31 -6.45 -5.92
CA GLN A 27 0.41 -5.80 -4.63
C GLN A 27 -0.51 -6.50 -3.64
N LEU A 28 0.03 -6.92 -2.50
CA LEU A 28 -0.77 -7.38 -1.36
C LEU A 28 -1.44 -6.16 -0.71
N VAL A 29 -2.75 -6.22 -0.46
CA VAL A 29 -3.49 -5.10 0.11
C VAL A 29 -4.33 -5.57 1.29
N ARG A 30 -4.33 -4.79 2.38
CA ARG A 30 -5.21 -5.04 3.53
C ARG A 30 -6.68 -5.02 3.07
N PRO A 31 -7.48 -6.04 3.43
CA PRO A 31 -8.89 -6.06 3.07
C PRO A 31 -9.63 -4.91 3.77
N GLY A 32 -10.50 -4.22 3.02
CA GLY A 32 -11.28 -3.10 3.55
C GLY A 32 -12.56 -3.51 4.28
N THR A 33 -13.01 -4.75 4.08
CA THR A 33 -14.13 -5.36 4.78
C THR A 33 -13.66 -6.64 5.45
N ALA A 34 -14.40 -7.14 6.43
CA ALA A 34 -14.14 -8.46 6.99
C ALA A 34 -14.11 -9.50 5.87
N GLN A 35 -13.05 -10.31 5.85
CA GLN A 35 -12.87 -11.44 4.94
C GLN A 35 -12.57 -12.67 5.81
N PRO A 36 -12.87 -13.88 5.32
CA PRO A 36 -12.44 -15.10 5.99
C PRO A 36 -10.91 -15.18 6.10
N GLU A 37 -10.42 -15.91 7.10
CA GLU A 37 -8.99 -16.02 7.41
C GLU A 37 -8.16 -16.71 6.31
N ASP A 38 -8.82 -17.50 5.46
CA ASP A 38 -8.21 -18.17 4.31
C ASP A 38 -8.08 -17.25 3.08
N THR A 39 -8.68 -16.06 3.12
CA THR A 39 -8.88 -15.21 1.95
C THR A 39 -7.93 -14.01 1.95
N VAL A 40 -7.05 -13.98 0.95
CA VAL A 40 -6.06 -12.93 0.76
C VAL A 40 -6.44 -12.04 -0.42
N GLN A 41 -6.28 -10.72 -0.24
CA GLN A 41 -6.61 -9.73 -1.26
C GLN A 41 -5.36 -9.17 -1.94
N PHE A 42 -5.35 -9.23 -3.28
CA PHE A 42 -4.30 -8.64 -4.11
C PHE A 42 -4.87 -7.61 -5.09
N ARG A 43 -4.06 -6.62 -5.45
CA ARG A 43 -4.24 -5.81 -6.65
C ARG A 43 -3.35 -6.35 -7.74
N ILE A 44 -3.93 -6.56 -8.91
CA ILE A 44 -3.29 -7.16 -10.08
C ILE A 44 -3.51 -6.28 -11.32
N PRO A 45 -2.64 -6.37 -12.34
CA PRO A 45 -2.82 -5.62 -13.57
C PRO A 45 -4.03 -6.14 -14.38
N MET A 46 -4.51 -5.31 -15.31
CA MET A 46 -5.76 -5.54 -16.04
C MET A 46 -5.66 -6.72 -17.01
N GLU A 47 -4.46 -7.05 -17.49
CA GLU A 47 -4.20 -8.13 -18.43
C GLU A 47 -4.12 -9.50 -17.74
N MET A 48 -3.91 -9.52 -16.42
CA MET A 48 -3.67 -10.77 -15.68
C MET A 48 -4.97 -11.54 -15.43
N THR A 49 -4.94 -12.85 -15.70
CA THR A 49 -6.09 -13.75 -15.51
C THR A 49 -6.03 -14.49 -14.17
N ARG A 50 -7.15 -15.13 -13.78
CA ARG A 50 -7.23 -15.96 -12.57
C ARG A 50 -6.22 -17.11 -12.57
N VAL A 51 -6.00 -17.72 -13.74
CA VAL A 51 -5.05 -18.83 -13.92
C VAL A 51 -3.60 -18.31 -13.84
N ASP A 52 -3.33 -17.12 -14.41
CA ASP A 52 -2.01 -16.50 -14.26
C ASP A 52 -1.70 -16.20 -12.80
N VAL A 53 -2.66 -15.68 -12.01
CA VAL A 53 -2.45 -15.42 -10.57
C VAL A 53 -2.11 -16.69 -9.82
N LYS A 54 -2.86 -17.78 -10.05
CA LYS A 54 -2.60 -19.08 -9.44
C LYS A 54 -1.17 -19.55 -9.75
N ASN A 55 -0.82 -19.63 -11.04
CA ASN A 55 0.50 -20.07 -11.47
C ASN A 55 1.62 -19.15 -10.94
N TYR A 56 1.39 -17.84 -10.90
CA TYR A 56 2.35 -16.86 -10.42
C TYR A 56 2.67 -17.07 -8.93
N LEU A 57 1.63 -17.23 -8.10
CA LEU A 57 1.79 -17.46 -6.66
C LEU A 57 2.40 -18.84 -6.35
N GLU A 58 1.96 -19.88 -7.03
CA GLU A 58 2.47 -21.24 -6.83
C GLU A 58 3.91 -21.41 -7.30
N ARG A 59 4.31 -20.77 -8.41
CA ARG A 59 5.65 -20.97 -8.99
C ARG A 59 6.72 -20.03 -8.44
N ILE A 60 6.35 -18.80 -8.08
CA ILE A 60 7.33 -17.80 -7.60
C ILE A 60 7.40 -17.79 -6.07
N TYR A 61 6.26 -17.88 -5.40
CA TYR A 61 6.18 -17.76 -3.93
C TYR A 61 5.89 -19.10 -3.24
N SER A 62 5.69 -20.19 -4.00
CA SER A 62 5.36 -21.51 -3.48
C SER A 62 4.12 -21.54 -2.58
N VAL A 63 3.15 -20.64 -2.84
CA VAL A 63 1.91 -20.54 -2.06
C VAL A 63 0.85 -21.47 -2.65
N PRO A 64 0.27 -22.40 -1.87
CA PRO A 64 -0.77 -23.29 -2.36
C PRO A 64 -2.10 -22.53 -2.45
N VAL A 65 -2.69 -22.47 -3.65
CA VAL A 65 -3.91 -21.70 -3.90
C VAL A 65 -5.08 -22.64 -4.25
N ALA A 66 -6.15 -22.56 -3.46
CA ALA A 66 -7.37 -23.32 -3.69
C ALA A 66 -8.24 -22.70 -4.81
N ALA A 67 -8.57 -21.41 -4.67
CA ALA A 67 -9.45 -20.71 -5.60
C ALA A 67 -9.04 -19.25 -5.79
N VAL A 68 -9.28 -18.72 -7.00
CA VAL A 68 -9.02 -17.31 -7.32
C VAL A 68 -10.27 -16.69 -7.94
N ARG A 69 -10.76 -15.60 -7.35
CA ARG A 69 -11.86 -14.78 -7.87
C ARG A 69 -11.36 -13.38 -8.14
N THR A 70 -11.65 -12.83 -9.32
CA THR A 70 -11.19 -11.50 -9.71
C THR A 70 -12.35 -10.60 -10.09
N ARG A 71 -12.25 -9.32 -9.77
CA ARG A 71 -13.19 -8.28 -10.24
C ARG A 71 -12.43 -7.04 -10.69
N VAL A 72 -12.97 -6.33 -11.67
CA VAL A 72 -12.44 -5.03 -12.10
C VAL A 72 -13.07 -3.95 -11.23
N GLN A 73 -12.24 -3.09 -10.65
CA GLN A 73 -12.66 -1.95 -9.85
C GLN A 73 -12.53 -0.67 -10.67
N HIS A 74 -13.66 0.02 -10.84
CA HIS A 74 -13.67 1.34 -11.46
C HIS A 74 -13.11 2.39 -10.50
N GLY A 75 -12.16 3.19 -10.98
CA GLY A 75 -11.64 4.39 -10.33
C GLY A 75 -12.57 5.58 -10.56
N SER A 76 -12.73 6.44 -9.54
CA SER A 76 -13.60 7.62 -9.66
C SER A 76 -13.12 8.57 -10.79
N ASN A 77 -14.08 9.10 -11.55
CA ASN A 77 -13.86 10.14 -12.57
C ASN A 77 -14.60 11.45 -12.24
N ARG A 78 -14.87 11.69 -10.95
CA ARG A 78 -15.64 12.85 -10.49
C ARG A 78 -14.77 14.09 -10.25
N LYS A 79 -13.50 13.89 -9.88
CA LYS A 79 -12.57 14.99 -9.57
C LYS A 79 -12.35 15.85 -10.80
N ARG A 80 -12.31 17.17 -10.62
CA ARG A 80 -11.95 18.13 -11.64
C ARG A 80 -10.79 19.00 -11.16
N ASP A 81 -9.96 19.42 -12.10
CA ASP A 81 -8.85 20.33 -11.82
C ASP A 81 -9.29 21.80 -11.86
N HIS A 82 -8.37 22.71 -11.54
CA HIS A 82 -8.59 24.15 -11.59
C HIS A 82 -9.01 24.67 -12.98
N ARG A 83 -8.72 23.92 -14.05
CA ARG A 83 -9.17 24.19 -15.43
C ARG A 83 -10.50 23.52 -15.79
N ASN A 84 -11.24 23.00 -14.81
CA ASN A 84 -12.50 22.26 -14.99
C ASN A 84 -12.37 20.96 -15.83
N VAL A 85 -11.16 20.42 -15.99
CA VAL A 85 -10.88 19.15 -16.69
C VAL A 85 -11.07 17.98 -15.72
N ARG A 86 -11.69 16.88 -16.17
CA ARG A 86 -11.90 15.69 -15.33
C ARG A 86 -10.60 14.91 -15.14
N VAL A 87 -10.32 14.52 -13.91
CA VAL A 87 -9.19 13.66 -13.55
C VAL A 87 -9.68 12.26 -13.22
N LYS A 88 -9.33 11.32 -14.10
CA LYS A 88 -9.66 9.90 -13.95
C LYS A 88 -8.66 9.22 -13.02
N LYS A 89 -9.15 8.65 -11.92
CA LYS A 89 -8.36 7.68 -11.14
C LYS A 89 -8.23 6.39 -11.95
N PRO A 90 -7.03 5.78 -12.02
CA PRO A 90 -6.82 4.57 -12.79
C PRO A 90 -7.68 3.42 -12.24
N ASP A 91 -8.26 2.65 -13.16
CA ASP A 91 -8.97 1.43 -12.84
C ASP A 91 -7.94 0.35 -12.48
N TYR A 92 -8.31 -0.56 -11.59
CA TYR A 92 -7.45 -1.67 -11.18
C TYR A 92 -8.24 -2.94 -11.00
N LYS A 93 -7.58 -4.10 -11.09
CA LYS A 93 -8.22 -5.39 -10.89
C LYS A 93 -7.88 -5.92 -9.50
N VAL A 94 -8.90 -6.39 -8.79
CA VAL A 94 -8.77 -7.00 -7.46
C VAL A 94 -8.87 -8.51 -7.61
N ALA A 95 -7.98 -9.24 -6.96
CA ALA A 95 -8.02 -10.69 -6.83
C ALA A 95 -8.24 -11.07 -5.36
N TYR A 96 -9.20 -11.95 -5.13
CA TYR A 96 -9.44 -12.67 -3.88
C TYR A 96 -8.92 -14.08 -4.07
N VAL A 97 -7.93 -14.44 -3.27
CA VAL A 97 -7.20 -15.71 -3.35
C VAL A 97 -7.48 -16.49 -2.07
N GLN A 98 -8.05 -17.68 -2.20
CA GLN A 98 -8.24 -18.60 -1.08
C GLN A 98 -7.04 -19.54 -0.99
N LEU A 99 -6.42 -19.58 0.18
CA LEU A 99 -5.31 -20.47 0.48
C LEU A 99 -5.79 -21.93 0.55
N ALA A 100 -4.94 -22.86 0.11
CA ALA A 100 -5.20 -24.28 0.25
C ALA A 100 -4.67 -24.82 1.61
N HIS A 101 -5.06 -26.06 1.93
CA HIS A 101 -4.62 -26.79 3.13
C HIS A 101 -5.00 -26.16 4.48
N GLY A 102 -6.05 -25.33 4.51
CA GLY A 102 -6.52 -24.70 5.75
C GLY A 102 -5.55 -23.68 6.34
N GLN A 103 -4.64 -23.15 5.53
CA GLN A 103 -3.73 -22.08 5.95
C GLN A 103 -4.51 -20.78 6.18
N THR A 104 -4.19 -20.10 7.28
CA THR A 104 -4.76 -18.81 7.65
C THR A 104 -3.74 -17.70 7.41
N PHE A 105 -4.18 -16.55 6.93
CA PHE A 105 -3.33 -15.38 6.73
C PHE A 105 -3.97 -14.12 7.30
N THR A 106 -3.24 -13.44 8.18
CA THR A 106 -3.60 -12.13 8.70
C THR A 106 -2.62 -11.09 8.18
N PHE A 107 -3.13 -9.94 7.73
CA PHE A 107 -2.28 -8.88 7.22
C PHE A 107 -1.47 -8.27 8.38
N PRO A 108 -0.13 -8.35 8.36
CA PRO A 108 0.69 -7.91 9.48
C PRO A 108 0.61 -6.40 9.69
N ASP A 109 0.89 -5.94 10.90
CA ASP A 109 1.11 -4.52 11.13
C ASP A 109 2.53 -4.15 10.65
N LEU A 110 2.59 -3.25 9.66
CA LEU A 110 3.83 -2.79 9.06
C LEU A 110 4.42 -1.58 9.81
N PHE A 111 3.61 -0.92 10.64
CA PHE A 111 3.98 0.29 11.36
C PHE A 111 3.64 0.16 12.85
N PRO A 112 4.30 -0.77 13.57
CA PRO A 112 4.13 -0.88 15.00
C PRO A 112 4.55 0.42 15.68
N GLU A 113 3.96 0.69 16.86
CA GLU A 113 4.37 1.82 17.69
C GLU A 113 5.88 1.75 17.96
N LYS A 114 6.58 2.85 17.69
CA LYS A 114 8.02 2.93 17.93
C LYS A 114 8.28 2.71 19.42
N GLN A 115 9.15 1.76 19.73
CA GLN A 115 9.72 1.68 21.08
C GLN A 115 10.51 2.97 21.33
N PRO A 116 10.49 3.53 22.55
CA PRO A 116 11.32 4.68 22.88
C PRO A 116 12.79 4.27 22.76
N GLY A 117 13.39 4.60 21.61
CA GLY A 117 14.80 4.40 21.33
C GLY A 117 15.64 5.52 21.97
N PRO A 118 16.98 5.44 21.84
CA PRO A 118 17.84 6.57 22.19
C PRO A 118 17.40 7.78 21.36
N LYS A 119 17.21 8.93 22.01
CA LYS A 119 16.79 10.17 21.35
C LYS A 119 17.80 10.50 20.26
N ASP A 120 17.32 10.68 19.03
CA ASP A 120 18.16 11.16 17.94
C ASP A 120 18.50 12.64 18.20
N SER A 121 19.66 13.12 17.70
CA SER A 121 20.09 14.52 17.94
C SER A 121 19.11 15.58 17.42
N GLU A 122 18.24 15.21 16.46
CA GLU A 122 17.13 16.04 15.99
C GLU A 122 16.00 16.14 17.02
N GLU A 123 15.71 15.05 17.74
CA GLU A 123 14.68 15.03 18.79
C GLU A 123 15.12 15.90 19.98
N ASP A 124 16.41 15.85 20.36
CA ASP A 124 16.98 16.74 21.38
C ASP A 124 16.92 18.22 20.95
N SER A 125 17.17 18.51 19.67
CA SER A 125 17.08 19.87 19.12
C SER A 125 15.63 20.39 19.15
N LEU A 126 14.66 19.52 18.84
CA LEU A 126 13.24 19.84 18.92
C LEU A 126 12.79 20.05 20.37
N GLU A 127 13.27 19.23 21.30
CA GLU A 127 13.01 19.39 22.73
C GLU A 127 13.56 20.74 23.26
N ALA A 128 14.80 21.08 22.91
CA ALA A 128 15.39 22.38 23.28
C ALA A 128 14.58 23.56 22.73
N LEU A 129 14.11 23.48 21.48
CA LEU A 129 13.23 24.50 20.89
C LEU A 129 11.88 24.59 21.61
N MET A 130 11.29 23.45 22.00
CA MET A 130 10.04 23.43 22.78
C MET A 130 10.24 24.03 24.18
N GLU A 131 11.37 23.74 24.82
CA GLU A 131 11.71 24.31 26.12
C GLU A 131 11.94 25.82 26.05
N GLU A 132 12.66 26.31 25.03
CA GLU A 132 12.80 27.74 24.78
C GLU A 132 11.45 28.43 24.59
N GLN A 133 10.55 27.83 23.79
CA GLN A 133 9.21 28.38 23.58
C GLN A 133 8.40 28.42 24.89
N ARG A 134 8.46 27.36 25.71
CA ARG A 134 7.80 27.32 27.02
C ARG A 134 8.34 28.40 27.96
N GLN A 135 9.65 28.62 27.96
CA GLN A 135 10.27 29.68 28.76
C GLN A 135 9.84 31.07 28.29
N ARG A 136 9.80 31.32 26.97
CA ARG A 136 9.32 32.60 26.39
C ARG A 136 7.84 32.87 26.67
N GLN A 137 7.02 31.82 26.81
CA GLN A 137 5.60 31.94 27.11
C GLN A 137 5.29 32.20 28.60
N ARG A 138 6.28 32.10 29.50
CA ARG A 138 6.14 32.49 30.91
C ARG A 138 6.10 34.02 31.05
N GLN A 139 5.05 34.66 30.55
CA GLN A 139 4.80 36.07 30.77
C GLN A 139 4.07 36.27 32.11
N ASP A 140 4.49 37.25 32.90
CA ASP A 140 3.78 37.67 34.10
C ASP A 140 2.63 38.62 33.72
N PRO A 141 1.36 38.23 33.92
CA PRO A 141 0.21 39.06 33.55
C PRO A 141 0.18 40.42 34.27
N ARG A 142 0.85 40.55 35.42
CA ARG A 142 0.88 41.78 36.22
C ARG A 142 1.86 42.84 35.68
N ARG A 143 2.68 42.48 34.69
CA ARG A 143 3.78 43.31 34.18
C ARG A 143 3.36 44.32 33.10
N GLY A 144 2.08 44.34 32.73
CA GLY A 144 1.49 45.40 31.89
C GLY A 144 2.14 45.60 30.51
N GLY A 145 2.81 44.58 29.97
CA GLY A 145 3.50 44.65 28.67
C GLY A 145 4.95 45.13 28.70
N VAL A 146 5.55 45.37 29.89
CA VAL A 146 6.97 45.73 29.99
C VAL A 146 7.87 44.51 29.67
N PRO A 147 8.96 44.63 28.88
CA PRO A 147 9.85 43.51 28.50
C PRO A 147 10.67 42.92 29.66
N GLN A 148 10.75 41.59 29.78
CA GLN A 148 11.37 40.87 30.92
C GLN A 148 12.91 40.92 30.98
N TRP A 149 13.53 41.52 29.97
CA TRP A 149 14.99 41.62 29.84
C TRP A 149 15.66 42.65 30.79
N PHE A 150 14.97 43.74 31.15
CA PHE A 150 15.53 44.76 32.04
C PHE A 150 15.35 44.36 33.51
N GLY A 151 16.46 44.16 34.23
CA GLY A 151 16.52 43.73 35.63
C GLY A 151 17.05 44.79 36.61
N LEU A 152 16.81 46.07 36.33
CA LEU A 152 17.12 47.20 37.23
C LEU A 152 16.34 47.11 38.53
#